data_AF-A0A6B3TM30-F1
#
_entry.id   AF-A0A6B3TM30-F1
#
_cell.length_a   1.000
_cell.length_b   1.000
_cell.length_c   1.000
_cell.angle_alpha   90.00
_cell.angle_beta   90.00
_cell.angle_gamma   90.00
#
_symmetry.space_group_name_H-M   'P 1'
#
loop_
_entity.id
_entity.type
_entity.pdbx_description
1 polymer ?
#
loop_
_entity_poly.entity_id
_entity_poly.type
_entity_poly.pdbx_seq_one_letter_code
_entity_poly.pdbx_strand_id
1 'polypeptide(L)'
;MIQVWEVDSDGNIVEHYLMTQKQIDVARKEGKILIEFPWGEGFYSPKFDLENNKWIESDLESVLNQLKQEKFAELSQACREDILGYFKATVNGIEYEFSFDAEAQDNFTETLVLFTSNIIAEQEWTAWKDGQPVRIMLDKDSFMRVIQKAYGHKNSKIAKLRNELQPILESCTTIEEIKSITWN
;
A
#
# COMPACT_ATOMS: atom_id res chain seq x y z
N MET A 1 25.21 10.72 23.03
CA MET A 1 23.82 10.74 22.53
C MET A 1 23.18 9.44 22.99
N ILE A 2 22.02 9.53 23.64
CA ILE A 2 21.29 8.45 24.32
C ILE A 2 19.97 8.26 23.56
N GLN A 3 19.63 7.02 23.23
CA GLN A 3 18.31 6.69 22.69
C GLN A 3 17.29 6.72 23.81
N VAL A 4 16.17 7.41 23.58
CA VAL A 4 15.08 7.52 24.55
C VAL A 4 13.74 7.36 23.86
N TRP A 5 12.81 6.70 24.56
CA TRP A 5 11.41 6.58 24.15
C TRP A 5 10.58 7.47 25.07
N GLU A 6 9.83 8.40 24.48
CA GLU A 6 8.80 9.15 25.18
C GLU A 6 7.52 8.33 25.22
N VAL A 7 6.94 8.21 26.41
CA VAL A 7 5.67 7.54 26.63
C VAL A 7 4.66 8.48 27.28
N ASP A 8 3.37 8.24 27.00
CA ASP A 8 2.29 8.92 27.69
C ASP A 8 2.06 8.37 29.11
N SER A 9 1.09 8.92 29.83
CA SER A 9 0.74 8.46 31.19
C SER A 9 0.21 7.03 31.25
N ASP A 10 -0.25 6.50 30.12
CA ASP A 10 -0.70 5.13 30.01
C ASP A 10 0.44 4.19 29.62
N GLY A 11 1.61 4.71 29.24
CA GLY A 11 2.77 3.94 28.81
C GLY A 11 2.83 3.68 27.30
N ASN A 12 1.94 4.27 26.50
CA ASN A 12 2.01 4.15 25.05
C ASN A 12 3.14 5.01 24.51
N ILE A 13 3.81 4.52 23.47
CA ILE A 13 4.91 5.25 22.83
C ILE A 13 4.35 6.47 22.09
N VAL A 14 4.86 7.64 22.45
CA VAL A 14 4.60 8.90 21.76
C VAL A 14 5.62 9.08 20.64
N GLU A 15 6.91 8.98 20.97
CA GLU A 15 7.99 9.16 19.99
C GLU A 15 9.33 8.61 20.49
N HIS A 16 10.28 8.41 19.57
CA HIS A 16 11.66 8.02 19.82
C HIS A 16 12.62 9.16 19.47
N TYR A 17 13.56 9.43 20.37
CA TYR A 17 14.54 10.50 20.22
C TYR A 17 15.98 10.03 20.46
N LEU A 18 16.91 10.77 19.87
CA LEU A 18 18.32 10.71 20.21
C LEU A 18 18.71 12.01 20.92
N MET A 19 19.01 11.95 22.22
CA MET A 19 19.20 13.13 23.07
C MET A 19 20.54 13.11 23.83
N THR A 20 21.02 14.27 24.25
CA THR A 20 22.08 14.39 25.28
C THR A 20 21.47 14.32 26.68
N GLN A 21 22.28 14.02 27.70
CA GLN A 21 21.82 14.02 29.10
C GLN A 21 21.15 15.36 29.48
N LYS A 22 21.72 16.49 29.05
CA LYS A 22 21.16 17.82 29.29
C LYS A 22 19.76 17.99 28.69
N GLN A 23 19.51 17.43 27.50
CA GLN A 23 18.19 17.50 26.86
C GLN A 23 17.16 16.63 27.59
N ILE A 24 17.57 15.44 28.04
CA ILE A 24 16.72 14.54 28.85
C ILE A 24 16.31 15.23 30.15
N ASP A 25 17.27 15.87 30.84
CA ASP A 25 17.01 16.56 32.10
C ASP A 25 16.03 17.74 31.95
N VAL A 26 16.05 18.41 30.79
CA VAL A 26 15.09 19.49 30.47
C VAL A 26 13.71 18.91 30.17
N ALA A 27 13.61 17.90 29.30
CA ALA A 27 12.36 17.26 28.94
C ALA A 27 11.62 16.67 30.15
N ARG A 28 12.34 16.05 31.09
CA ARG A 28 11.77 15.56 32.35
C ARG A 28 11.20 16.67 33.23
N LYS A 29 11.84 17.85 33.27
CA LYS A 29 11.31 19.02 33.99
C LYS A 29 10.04 19.58 33.36
N GLU A 30 9.88 19.38 32.06
CA GLU A 30 8.66 19.73 31.30
C GLU A 30 7.55 18.68 31.45
N GLY A 31 7.79 17.61 32.22
CA GLY A 31 6.79 16.58 32.52
C GLY A 31 6.78 15.38 31.57
N LYS A 32 7.75 15.27 30.66
CA LYS A 32 7.86 14.11 29.75
C LYS A 32 8.34 12.86 30.50
N ILE A 33 7.75 11.71 30.17
CA ILE A 33 8.18 10.41 30.66
C ILE A 33 9.11 9.80 29.62
N LEU A 34 10.41 9.72 29.95
CA LEU A 34 11.45 9.24 29.04
C LEU A 34 12.09 7.95 29.57
N ILE A 35 12.02 6.90 28.76
CA ILE A 35 12.62 5.59 29.00
C ILE A 35 13.95 5.52 28.26
N GLU A 36 15.04 5.20 28.97
CA GLU A 36 16.41 5.25 28.43
C GLU A 36 16.96 3.87 28.04
N PHE A 37 16.15 2.82 28.17
CA PHE A 37 16.54 1.45 27.80
C PHE A 37 15.61 0.88 26.74
N PRO A 38 16.18 0.19 25.73
CA PRO A 38 15.40 -0.35 24.62
C PRO A 38 14.43 -1.42 25.10
N TRP A 39 13.37 -1.60 24.31
CA TRP A 39 12.58 -2.83 24.39
C TRP A 39 13.48 -4.05 24.07
N GLY A 40 13.13 -5.20 24.63
CA GLY A 40 13.82 -6.46 24.32
C GLY A 40 13.45 -7.00 22.92
N GLU A 41 13.95 -8.19 22.59
CA GLU A 41 13.45 -8.92 21.41
C GLU A 41 11.99 -9.37 21.64
N GLY A 42 11.14 -9.21 20.61
CA GLY A 42 9.84 -9.90 20.55
C GLY A 42 8.59 -9.10 20.91
N PHE A 43 8.65 -7.76 20.96
CA PHE A 43 7.44 -6.94 21.13
C PHE A 43 6.86 -6.51 19.77
N TYR A 44 5.58 -6.83 19.49
CA TYR A 44 4.86 -6.37 18.30
C TYR A 44 4.35 -4.94 18.47
N SER A 45 3.84 -4.59 19.66
CA SER A 45 3.42 -3.25 20.04
C SER A 45 3.73 -2.98 21.52
N PRO A 46 4.97 -2.55 21.83
CA PRO A 46 5.42 -2.40 23.21
C PRO A 46 4.77 -1.21 23.91
N LYS A 47 4.31 -1.46 25.13
CA LYS A 47 3.79 -0.49 26.08
C LYS A 47 4.66 -0.51 27.33
N PHE A 48 4.91 0.65 27.92
CA PHE A 48 5.73 0.75 29.13
C PHE A 48 4.87 0.62 30.38
N ASP A 49 5.09 -0.43 31.15
CA ASP A 49 4.48 -0.62 32.47
C ASP A 49 5.23 0.27 33.49
N LEU A 50 4.65 1.43 33.78
CA LEU A 50 5.22 2.44 34.69
C LEU A 50 5.36 1.92 36.13
N GLU A 51 4.49 1.01 36.56
CA GLU A 51 4.51 0.47 37.92
C GLU A 51 5.65 -0.53 38.10
N ASN A 52 5.87 -1.39 37.10
CA ASN A 52 6.89 -2.43 37.15
C ASN A 52 8.20 -2.05 36.42
N ASN A 53 8.28 -0.83 35.87
CA ASN A 53 9.42 -0.29 35.15
C ASN A 53 9.96 -1.23 34.06
N LYS A 54 9.06 -1.77 33.23
CA LYS A 54 9.39 -2.76 32.19
C LYS A 54 8.54 -2.56 30.94
N TRP A 55 9.07 -2.99 29.80
CA TRP A 55 8.30 -3.11 28.57
C TRP A 55 7.38 -4.33 28.63
N ILE A 56 6.13 -4.16 28.21
CA ILE A 56 5.11 -5.21 28.07
C ILE A 56 4.49 -5.14 26.67
N GLU A 57 3.85 -6.22 26.24
CA GLU A 57 2.99 -6.16 25.06
C GLU A 57 1.74 -5.34 25.38
N SER A 58 1.27 -4.53 24.42
CA SER A 58 -0.10 -4.01 24.47
C SER A 58 -1.10 -5.16 24.53
N ASP A 59 -2.35 -4.86 24.90
CA ASP A 59 -3.38 -5.89 24.88
C ASP A 59 -3.52 -6.52 23.48
N LEU A 60 -3.87 -7.81 23.44
CA LEU A 60 -3.88 -8.58 22.20
C LEU A 60 -4.78 -7.94 21.13
N GLU A 61 -5.89 -7.32 21.53
CA GLU A 61 -6.81 -6.67 20.60
C GLU A 61 -6.16 -5.45 19.93
N SER A 62 -5.48 -4.60 20.69
CA SER A 62 -4.69 -3.48 20.18
C SER A 62 -3.59 -3.94 19.22
N VAL A 63 -2.84 -4.98 19.59
CA VAL A 63 -1.79 -5.57 18.75
C VAL A 63 -2.37 -6.08 17.42
N LEU A 64 -3.47 -6.84 17.47
CA LEU A 64 -4.11 -7.36 16.26
C LEU A 64 -4.64 -6.23 15.37
N ASN A 65 -5.22 -5.18 15.96
CA ASN A 65 -5.73 -4.04 15.20
C ASN A 65 -4.61 -3.29 14.47
N GLN A 66 -3.47 -3.04 15.14
CA GLN A 66 -2.30 -2.44 14.51
C GLN A 66 -1.79 -3.31 13.35
N LEU A 67 -1.58 -4.61 13.59
CA LEU A 67 -1.08 -5.54 12.57
C LEU A 67 -2.04 -5.65 11.38
N LYS A 68 -3.36 -5.57 11.59
CA LYS A 68 -4.33 -5.50 10.50
C LYS A 68 -4.19 -4.23 9.67
N GLN A 69 -3.95 -3.07 10.29
CA GLN A 69 -3.72 -1.82 9.56
C GLN A 69 -2.45 -1.89 8.71
N GLU A 70 -1.35 -2.38 9.29
CA GLU A 70 -0.07 -2.57 8.60
C GLU A 70 -0.20 -3.54 7.43
N LYS A 71 -0.83 -4.70 7.66
CA LYS A 71 -1.10 -5.69 6.61
C LYS A 71 -2.00 -5.14 5.51
N PHE A 72 -3.03 -4.36 5.86
CA PHE A 72 -3.89 -3.74 4.85
C PHE A 72 -3.12 -2.71 3.99
N ALA A 73 -2.20 -1.95 4.59
CA ALA A 73 -1.33 -1.03 3.86
C ALA A 73 -0.39 -1.78 2.90
N GLU A 74 0.22 -2.89 3.33
CA GLU A 74 1.01 -3.79 2.49
C GLU A 74 0.20 -4.30 1.29
N LEU A 75 -0.99 -4.85 1.53
CA LEU A 75 -1.87 -5.36 0.47
C LEU A 75 -2.34 -4.24 -0.47
N SER A 76 -2.57 -3.03 0.06
CA SER A 76 -2.95 -1.86 -0.74
C SER A 76 -1.82 -1.42 -1.66
N GLN A 77 -0.57 -1.46 -1.17
CA GLN A 77 0.61 -1.18 -1.98
C GLN A 77 0.79 -2.22 -3.10
N ALA A 78 0.69 -3.51 -2.77
CA ALA A 78 0.78 -4.58 -3.76
C ALA A 78 -0.34 -4.49 -4.81
N CYS A 79 -1.57 -4.13 -4.40
CA CYS A 79 -2.68 -3.85 -5.30
C CYS A 79 -2.36 -2.71 -6.27
N ARG A 80 -1.78 -1.62 -5.77
CA ARG A 80 -1.38 -0.49 -6.61
C ARG A 80 -0.31 -0.91 -7.62
N GLU A 81 0.71 -1.65 -7.19
CA GLU A 81 1.78 -2.13 -8.08
C GLU A 81 1.24 -3.05 -9.18
N ASP A 82 0.33 -3.97 -8.84
CA ASP A 82 -0.31 -4.89 -9.78
C ASP A 82 -1.23 -4.14 -10.77
N ILE A 83 -1.94 -3.11 -10.31
CA ILE A 83 -2.71 -2.22 -11.19
C ILE A 83 -1.77 -1.53 -12.19
N LEU A 84 -0.65 -0.97 -11.74
CA LEU A 84 0.29 -0.21 -12.57
C LEU A 84 1.10 -1.08 -13.55
N GLY A 85 0.96 -2.40 -13.49
CA GLY A 85 1.60 -3.34 -14.41
C GLY A 85 1.00 -3.31 -15.82
N TYR A 86 1.14 -4.44 -16.52
CA TYR A 86 0.63 -4.62 -17.87
C TYR A 86 -0.67 -5.40 -17.87
N PHE A 87 -1.53 -5.12 -18.86
CA PHE A 87 -2.70 -5.95 -19.16
C PHE A 87 -2.71 -6.38 -20.61
N LYS A 88 -3.42 -7.47 -20.89
CA LYS A 88 -3.52 -8.05 -22.23
C LYS A 88 -4.80 -7.62 -22.93
N ALA A 89 -4.67 -7.25 -24.20
CA ALA A 89 -5.80 -7.01 -25.08
C ALA A 89 -5.51 -7.45 -26.52
N THR A 90 -6.55 -7.82 -27.25
CA THR A 90 -6.46 -8.26 -28.64
C THR A 90 -6.85 -7.14 -29.58
N VAL A 91 -5.98 -6.84 -30.54
CA VAL A 91 -6.23 -5.87 -31.62
C VAL A 91 -6.02 -6.61 -32.94
N ASN A 92 -7.04 -6.60 -33.82
CA ASN A 92 -7.00 -7.28 -35.12
C ASN A 92 -6.54 -8.75 -35.07
N GLY A 93 -6.96 -9.48 -34.03
CA GLY A 93 -6.60 -10.89 -33.83
C GLY A 93 -5.23 -11.14 -33.21
N ILE A 94 -4.46 -10.09 -32.89
CA ILE A 94 -3.14 -10.21 -32.26
C ILE A 94 -3.25 -9.76 -30.80
N GLU A 95 -2.80 -10.61 -29.87
CA GLU A 95 -2.68 -10.26 -28.44
C GLU A 95 -1.41 -9.43 -28.22
N TYR A 96 -1.59 -8.30 -27.54
CA TYR A 96 -0.53 -7.40 -27.07
C TYR A 96 -0.65 -7.16 -25.57
N GLU A 97 0.45 -6.72 -24.98
CA GLU A 97 0.51 -6.18 -23.62
C GLU A 97 0.49 -4.65 -23.67
N PHE A 98 -0.25 -4.02 -22.77
CA PHE A 98 -0.40 -2.58 -22.66
C PHE A 98 -0.01 -2.15 -21.25
N SER A 99 0.82 -1.10 -21.12
CA SER A 99 1.11 -0.49 -19.82
C SER A 99 -0.17 0.10 -19.22
N PHE A 100 -0.27 0.05 -17.90
CA PHE A 100 -1.29 0.75 -17.12
C PHE A 100 -0.69 1.59 -16.00
N ASP A 101 0.54 2.05 -16.18
CA ASP A 101 1.16 3.05 -15.32
C ASP A 101 0.37 4.38 -15.31
N ALA A 102 0.82 5.33 -14.50
CA ALA A 102 0.11 6.60 -14.33
C ALA A 102 0.00 7.40 -15.65
N GLU A 103 1.08 7.45 -16.44
CA GLU A 103 1.09 8.16 -17.72
C GLU A 103 0.16 7.48 -18.74
N ALA A 104 0.17 6.15 -18.79
CA ALA A 104 -0.74 5.38 -19.62
C ALA A 104 -2.21 5.62 -19.24
N GLN A 105 -2.53 5.69 -17.95
CA GLN A 105 -3.89 5.99 -17.47
C GLN A 105 -4.38 7.38 -17.91
N ASP A 106 -3.51 8.39 -17.81
CA ASP A 106 -3.82 9.75 -18.27
C ASP A 106 -4.01 9.77 -19.80
N ASN A 107 -3.11 9.14 -20.54
CA ASN A 107 -3.21 9.01 -22.00
C ASN A 107 -4.50 8.30 -22.44
N PHE A 108 -4.93 7.26 -21.73
CA PHE A 108 -6.22 6.60 -22.01
C PHE A 108 -7.39 7.56 -21.83
N THR A 109 -7.37 8.36 -20.77
CA THR A 109 -8.42 9.33 -20.46
C THR A 109 -8.48 10.43 -21.52
N GLU A 110 -7.35 11.02 -21.89
CA GLU A 110 -7.28 12.06 -22.92
C GLU A 110 -7.72 11.54 -24.29
N THR A 111 -7.21 10.37 -24.68
CA THR A 111 -7.54 9.76 -25.98
C THR A 111 -9.02 9.36 -26.06
N LEU A 112 -9.62 8.92 -24.95
CA LEU A 112 -11.07 8.68 -24.87
C LEU A 112 -11.88 9.96 -25.15
N VAL A 113 -11.47 11.10 -24.59
CA VAL A 113 -12.12 12.40 -24.86
C VAL A 113 -12.02 12.77 -26.34
N LEU A 114 -10.85 12.59 -26.96
CA LEU A 114 -10.64 12.89 -28.37
C LEU A 114 -11.48 12.01 -29.30
N PHE A 115 -11.55 10.69 -29.05
CA PHE A 115 -12.39 9.78 -29.83
C PHE A 115 -13.89 10.02 -29.62
N THR A 116 -14.33 10.31 -28.40
CA THR A 116 -15.76 10.57 -28.10
C THR A 116 -16.23 11.91 -28.66
N SER A 117 -15.33 12.88 -28.76
CA SER A 117 -15.57 14.17 -29.41
C SER A 117 -15.43 14.13 -30.94
N ASN A 118 -15.09 12.96 -31.51
CA ASN A 118 -14.82 12.76 -32.95
C ASN A 118 -13.75 13.72 -33.51
N ILE A 119 -12.75 14.09 -32.69
CA ILE A 119 -11.63 14.95 -33.11
C ILE A 119 -10.58 14.15 -33.89
N ILE A 120 -10.39 12.89 -33.51
CA ILE A 120 -9.45 11.96 -34.16
C ILE A 120 -10.20 10.73 -34.67
N ALA A 121 -9.71 10.15 -35.76
CA ALA A 121 -10.22 8.88 -36.31
C ALA A 121 -9.37 7.68 -35.87
N GLU A 122 -8.08 7.90 -35.64
CA GLU A 122 -7.11 6.89 -35.23
C GLU A 122 -6.03 7.51 -34.33
N GLN A 123 -5.38 6.68 -33.51
CA GLN A 123 -4.28 7.06 -32.63
C GLN A 123 -3.18 5.99 -32.67
N GLU A 124 -1.93 6.41 -32.85
CA GLU A 124 -0.79 5.51 -32.72
C GLU A 124 -0.47 5.29 -31.23
N TRP A 125 -0.39 4.03 -30.82
CA TRP A 125 -0.24 3.61 -29.42
C TRP A 125 0.98 2.70 -29.24
N THR A 126 1.69 2.84 -28.12
CA THR A 126 2.76 1.89 -27.75
C THR A 126 2.15 0.69 -27.05
N ALA A 127 2.32 -0.49 -27.64
CA ALA A 127 2.01 -1.76 -27.02
C ALA A 127 3.28 -2.62 -26.96
N TRP A 128 3.20 -3.80 -26.35
CA TRP A 128 4.31 -4.73 -26.22
C TRP A 128 3.93 -6.08 -26.82
N LYS A 129 4.88 -6.67 -27.53
CA LYS A 129 4.80 -8.02 -28.07
C LYS A 129 6.11 -8.73 -27.84
N ASP A 130 6.06 -9.89 -27.20
CA ASP A 130 7.24 -10.71 -26.91
C ASP A 130 8.37 -9.91 -26.22
N GLY A 131 7.98 -9.04 -25.28
CA GLY A 131 8.88 -8.18 -24.51
C GLY A 131 9.43 -6.96 -25.26
N GLN A 132 9.04 -6.72 -26.51
CA GLN A 132 9.50 -5.58 -27.31
C GLN A 132 8.40 -4.55 -27.51
N PRO A 133 8.70 -3.23 -27.42
CA PRO A 133 7.73 -2.20 -27.71
C PRO A 133 7.43 -2.17 -29.21
N VAL A 134 6.15 -2.04 -29.55
CA VAL A 134 5.63 -1.93 -30.91
C VAL A 134 4.64 -0.78 -30.99
N ARG A 135 4.60 -0.08 -32.12
CA ARG A 135 3.62 0.98 -32.38
C ARG A 135 2.48 0.41 -33.22
N ILE A 136 1.26 0.50 -32.70
CA ILE A 136 0.05 0.01 -33.37
C ILE A 136 -0.93 1.16 -33.58
N MET A 137 -1.69 1.11 -34.66
CA MET A 137 -2.75 2.08 -34.91
C MET A 137 -4.07 1.57 -34.30
N LEU A 138 -4.70 2.39 -33.47
CA LEU A 138 -6.00 2.10 -32.88
C LEU A 138 -7.05 3.03 -33.49
N ASP A 139 -8.07 2.47 -34.12
CA ASP A 139 -9.32 3.18 -34.37
C ASP A 139 -10.17 3.26 -33.09
N LYS A 140 -11.26 4.02 -33.14
CA LYS A 140 -12.18 4.20 -32.01
C LYS A 140 -12.64 2.86 -31.42
N ASP A 141 -13.05 1.92 -32.27
CA ASP A 141 -13.58 0.63 -31.80
C ASP A 141 -12.51 -0.25 -31.14
N SER A 142 -11.31 -0.30 -31.70
CA SER A 142 -10.19 -1.04 -31.12
C SER A 142 -9.73 -0.40 -29.82
N PHE A 143 -9.67 0.92 -29.77
CA PHE A 143 -9.34 1.66 -28.56
C PHE A 143 -10.35 1.40 -27.43
N MET A 144 -11.65 1.44 -27.73
CA MET A 144 -12.70 1.15 -26.73
C MET A 144 -12.59 -0.27 -26.18
N ARG A 145 -12.25 -1.27 -27.02
CA ARG A 145 -11.98 -2.64 -26.57
C ARG A 145 -10.77 -2.72 -25.64
N VAL A 146 -9.69 -2.00 -25.95
CA VAL A 146 -8.49 -1.94 -25.10
C VAL A 146 -8.81 -1.27 -23.75
N ILE A 147 -9.50 -0.13 -23.74
CA ILE A 147 -9.92 0.54 -22.49
C ILE A 147 -10.81 -0.36 -21.64
N GLN A 148 -11.73 -1.12 -22.24
CA GLN A 148 -12.56 -2.05 -21.50
C GLN A 148 -11.72 -3.10 -20.77
N LYS A 149 -10.65 -3.60 -21.41
CA LYS A 149 -9.69 -4.52 -20.77
C LYS A 149 -8.89 -3.83 -19.67
N ALA A 150 -8.47 -2.59 -19.89
CA ALA A 150 -7.76 -1.78 -18.90
C ALA A 150 -8.61 -1.55 -17.63
N TYR A 151 -9.88 -1.20 -17.82
CA TYR A 151 -10.85 -1.09 -16.72
C TYR A 151 -11.04 -2.42 -15.99
N GLY A 152 -11.19 -3.52 -16.73
CA GLY A 152 -11.30 -4.86 -16.15
C GLY A 152 -10.08 -5.26 -15.32
N HIS A 153 -8.87 -4.98 -15.82
CA HIS A 153 -7.61 -5.15 -15.10
C HIS A 153 -7.66 -4.42 -13.75
N LYS A 154 -7.84 -3.10 -13.76
CA LYS A 154 -7.93 -2.28 -12.54
C LYS A 154 -9.00 -2.77 -11.57
N ASN A 155 -10.22 -2.98 -12.06
CA ASN A 155 -11.36 -3.33 -11.22
C ASN A 155 -11.19 -4.71 -10.58
N SER A 156 -10.60 -5.68 -11.29
CA SER A 156 -10.33 -7.02 -10.73
C SER A 156 -9.36 -6.97 -9.55
N LYS A 157 -8.32 -6.14 -9.61
CA LYS A 157 -7.36 -5.97 -8.50
C LYS A 157 -8.01 -5.25 -7.32
N ILE A 158 -8.78 -4.20 -7.57
CA ILE A 158 -9.54 -3.51 -6.52
C ILE A 158 -10.52 -4.48 -5.85
N ALA A 159 -11.23 -5.30 -6.61
CA ALA A 159 -12.15 -6.30 -6.09
C ALA A 159 -11.43 -7.33 -5.22
N LYS A 160 -10.29 -7.86 -5.67
CA LYS A 160 -9.44 -8.76 -4.86
C LYS A 160 -9.05 -8.12 -3.52
N LEU A 161 -8.60 -6.87 -3.51
CA LEU A 161 -8.25 -6.18 -2.27
C LEU A 161 -9.47 -6.00 -1.36
N ARG A 162 -10.56 -5.42 -1.88
CA ARG A 162 -11.68 -4.92 -1.08
C ARG A 162 -12.72 -5.96 -0.74
N ASN A 163 -12.96 -6.91 -1.63
CA ASN A 163 -14.04 -7.87 -1.50
C ASN A 163 -13.55 -9.24 -1.05
N GLU A 164 -12.25 -9.54 -1.21
CA GLU A 164 -11.68 -10.84 -0.86
C GLU A 164 -10.71 -10.71 0.31
N LEU A 165 -9.62 -9.95 0.16
CA LEU A 165 -8.54 -9.93 1.16
C LEU A 165 -8.87 -9.10 2.40
N GLN A 166 -9.50 -7.94 2.24
CA GLN A 166 -9.87 -7.09 3.38
C GLN A 166 -10.82 -7.80 4.37
N PRO A 167 -11.92 -8.45 3.93
CA PRO A 167 -12.78 -9.20 4.86
C PRO A 167 -12.06 -10.36 5.56
N ILE A 168 -11.18 -11.07 4.86
CA ILE A 168 -10.37 -12.14 5.48
C ILE A 168 -9.49 -11.55 6.58
N LEU A 169 -8.78 -10.45 6.30
CA LEU A 169 -7.93 -9.78 7.25
C LEU A 169 -8.69 -9.27 8.48
N GLU A 170 -9.86 -8.68 8.27
CA GLU A 170 -10.73 -8.20 9.36
C GLU A 170 -11.19 -9.35 10.26
N SER A 171 -11.41 -10.54 9.70
CA SER A 171 -11.82 -11.74 10.44
C SER A 171 -10.71 -12.44 11.23
N CYS A 172 -9.43 -12.11 11.01
CA CYS A 172 -8.32 -12.75 11.72
C CYS A 172 -8.39 -12.50 13.24
N THR A 173 -8.06 -13.53 14.00
CA THR A 173 -8.02 -13.52 15.48
C THR A 173 -6.63 -13.80 16.04
N THR A 174 -5.67 -14.15 15.17
CA THR A 174 -4.28 -14.43 15.53
C THR A 174 -3.29 -13.67 14.64
N ILE A 175 -2.07 -13.52 15.14
CA ILE A 175 -0.97 -12.86 14.43
C ILE A 175 -0.56 -13.70 13.20
N GLU A 176 -0.53 -15.02 13.35
CA GLU A 176 -0.18 -15.97 12.30
C GLU A 176 -1.15 -15.91 11.12
N GLU A 177 -2.45 -15.80 11.39
CA GLU A 177 -3.47 -15.60 10.35
C GLU A 177 -3.20 -14.31 9.57
N ILE A 178 -2.98 -13.19 10.26
CA ILE A 178 -2.66 -11.90 9.61
C ILE A 178 -1.41 -12.03 8.73
N LYS A 179 -0.33 -12.65 9.26
CA LYS A 179 0.94 -12.82 8.53
C LYS A 179 0.81 -13.74 7.31
N SER A 180 -0.13 -14.68 7.33
CA SER A 180 -0.35 -15.64 6.23
C SER A 180 -1.03 -15.04 5.00
N ILE A 181 -1.67 -13.87 5.13
CA ILE A 181 -2.36 -13.21 4.02
C ILE A 181 -1.32 -12.53 3.12
N THR A 182 -1.38 -12.87 1.83
CA THR A 182 -0.49 -12.34 0.79
C THR A 182 -1.26 -11.93 -0.47
N TRP A 183 -0.63 -11.12 -1.32
CA TRP A 183 -1.21 -10.60 -2.57
C TRP A 183 -1.19 -11.59 -3.76
N ASN A 184 -1.07 -12.91 -3.55
CA ASN A 184 -0.85 -13.91 -4.63
C ASN A 184 -1.76 -13.77 -5.85
#